data_AF-A0A816H907-F1
#
_entry.id   AF-A0A816H907-F1
#
_cell.length_a   1.000
_cell.length_b   1.000
_cell.length_c   1.000
_cell.angle_alpha   90.00
_cell.angle_beta   90.00
_cell.angle_gamma   90.00
#
_symmetry.space_group_name_H-M   'P 1'
#
loop_
_entity.id
_entity.type
_entity.pdbx_description
1 polymer ?
#
loop_
_entity_poly.entity_id
_entity_poly.type
_entity_poly.pdbx_seq_one_letter_code
_entity_poly.pdbx_strand_id
1 'polypeptide(L)'
;PAEQQNRQNKLTRVNDCFYTLNIFPSIPPSTDEHQLHNQRISTRLFLLCLIGSLTILLVYNSLITITQTVTIPSPTITQYSQLYEQHGQILICPCSTISVDYRKFLNLGYKIHQVCYSDFVSEKWIEYLAKFSEDIGLY
;
A
#
# COMPACT_ATOMS: atom_id res chain seq x y z
N PRO A 1 -8.55 -43.28 31.12
CA PRO A 1 -8.82 -44.55 30.41
C PRO A 1 -9.96 -44.46 29.38
N ALA A 2 -11.18 -44.08 29.79
CA ALA A 2 -12.35 -44.03 28.90
C ALA A 2 -12.27 -42.96 27.79
N GLU A 3 -11.66 -41.80 28.06
CA GLU A 3 -11.54 -40.70 27.07
C GLU A 3 -10.56 -41.03 25.93
N GLN A 4 -9.45 -41.71 26.25
CA GLN A 4 -8.47 -42.16 25.26
C GLN A 4 -9.06 -43.25 24.35
N GLN A 5 -9.76 -44.22 24.92
CA GLN A 5 -10.48 -45.24 24.16
C GLN A 5 -11.53 -44.63 23.20
N ASN A 6 -12.24 -43.60 23.66
CA ASN A 6 -13.23 -42.89 22.83
C ASN A 6 -12.58 -42.11 21.68
N ARG A 7 -11.43 -41.45 21.90
CA ARG A 7 -10.67 -40.81 20.81
C ARG A 7 -10.16 -41.84 19.81
N GLN A 8 -9.58 -42.94 20.28
CA GLN A 8 -9.11 -44.03 19.42
C GLN A 8 -10.26 -44.57 18.53
N ASN A 9 -11.42 -44.86 19.13
CA ASN A 9 -12.60 -45.37 18.42
C ASN A 9 -13.19 -44.35 17.44
N LYS A 10 -13.07 -43.05 17.72
CA LYS A 10 -13.51 -41.99 16.81
C LYS A 10 -12.56 -41.86 15.62
N LEU A 11 -11.24 -41.92 15.85
CA LEU A 11 -10.21 -41.88 14.82
C LEU A 11 -10.33 -43.06 13.84
N THR A 12 -10.52 -44.28 14.35
CA THR A 12 -10.71 -45.47 13.51
C THR A 12 -11.97 -45.36 12.63
N ARG A 13 -13.08 -44.88 13.19
CA ARG A 13 -14.33 -44.66 12.43
C ARG A 13 -14.20 -43.63 11.31
N VAL A 14 -13.45 -42.55 11.54
CA VAL A 14 -13.19 -41.53 10.50
C VAL A 14 -12.31 -42.11 9.40
N ASN A 15 -11.31 -42.90 9.76
CA ASN A 15 -10.43 -43.56 8.82
C ASN A 15 -11.19 -44.56 7.92
N ASP A 16 -12.04 -45.39 8.52
CA ASP A 16 -12.88 -46.34 7.77
C ASP A 16 -13.84 -45.64 6.81
N CYS A 17 -14.43 -44.51 7.24
CA CYS A 17 -15.26 -43.67 6.39
C CYS A 17 -14.47 -43.11 5.19
N PHE A 18 -13.22 -42.71 5.41
CA PHE A 18 -12.36 -42.18 4.35
C PHE A 18 -11.97 -43.25 3.32
N TYR A 19 -11.67 -44.48 3.76
CA TYR A 19 -11.34 -45.58 2.86
C TYR A 19 -12.55 -46.15 2.10
N THR A 20 -13.75 -46.03 2.66
CA THR A 20 -15.00 -46.50 2.05
C THR A 20 -15.71 -45.42 1.21
N LEU A 21 -15.20 -44.18 1.22
CA LEU A 21 -15.81 -43.06 0.53
C LEU A 21 -15.85 -43.26 -0.99
N ASN A 22 -17.04 -43.10 -1.55
CA ASN A 22 -17.30 -43.12 -2.98
C ASN A 22 -18.34 -42.04 -3.32
N ILE A 23 -17.89 -40.96 -3.94
CA ILE A 23 -18.73 -39.79 -4.28
C ILE A 23 -19.50 -40.03 -5.60
N PHE A 24 -19.06 -41.00 -6.40
CA PHE A 24 -19.68 -41.34 -7.68
C PHE A 24 -20.28 -42.76 -7.65
N PRO A 25 -21.20 -43.08 -6.73
CA PRO A 25 -21.84 -44.39 -6.70
C PRO A 25 -22.82 -44.55 -7.86
N SER A 26 -23.01 -45.80 -8.28
CA SER A 26 -24.06 -46.20 -9.23
C SER A 26 -25.37 -46.45 -8.48
N ILE A 27 -26.50 -46.27 -9.18
CA ILE A 27 -27.85 -46.56 -8.66
C ILE A 27 -28.53 -47.55 -9.64
N PRO A 28 -28.83 -48.79 -9.21
CA PRO A 28 -28.51 -49.42 -7.92
C PRO A 28 -26.99 -49.62 -7.72
N PRO A 29 -26.52 -49.88 -6.48
CA PRO A 29 -25.10 -50.07 -6.21
C PRO A 29 -24.53 -51.20 -7.07
N SER A 30 -23.47 -50.90 -7.82
CA SER A 30 -22.81 -51.90 -8.64
C SER A 30 -22.20 -53.00 -7.78
N THR A 31 -22.41 -54.25 -8.20
CA THR A 31 -21.78 -55.46 -7.65
C THR A 31 -20.51 -55.84 -8.41
N ASP A 32 -20.19 -55.11 -9.49
CA ASP A 32 -19.00 -55.33 -10.31
C ASP A 32 -17.78 -54.62 -9.70
N GLU A 33 -16.78 -55.41 -9.32
CA GLU A 33 -15.53 -54.94 -8.72
C GLU A 33 -14.79 -53.92 -9.59
N HIS A 34 -14.82 -54.08 -10.93
CA HIS A 34 -14.16 -53.14 -11.83
C HIS A 34 -14.81 -51.76 -11.79
N GLN A 35 -16.15 -51.73 -11.71
CA GLN A 35 -16.90 -50.48 -11.61
C GLN A 35 -16.67 -49.81 -10.26
N LEU A 36 -16.69 -50.57 -9.16
CA LEU A 36 -16.39 -50.05 -7.82
C LEU A 36 -14.98 -49.47 -7.73
N HIS A 37 -14.00 -50.14 -8.33
CA HIS A 37 -12.62 -49.64 -8.38
C HIS A 37 -12.52 -48.30 -9.12
N ASN A 38 -13.14 -48.19 -10.29
CA ASN A 38 -13.16 -46.96 -11.07
C ASN A 38 -13.87 -45.81 -10.34
N GLN A 39 -14.98 -46.09 -9.65
CA GLN A 39 -15.71 -45.10 -8.87
C GLN A 39 -14.86 -44.56 -7.70
N ARG A 40 -14.15 -45.44 -6.99
CA ARG A 40 -13.22 -45.05 -5.91
C ARG A 40 -12.02 -44.24 -6.45
N ILE A 41 -11.44 -44.63 -7.59
CA ILE A 41 -10.36 -43.86 -8.24
C ILE A 41 -10.86 -42.48 -8.64
N SER A 42 -12.01 -42.39 -9.30
CA SER A 42 -12.61 -41.12 -9.71
C SER A 42 -12.87 -40.21 -8.51
N THR A 43 -13.39 -40.77 -7.41
CA THR A 43 -13.57 -40.06 -6.14
C THR A 43 -12.25 -39.50 -5.61
N ARG A 44 -11.17 -40.29 -5.60
CA ARG A 44 -9.85 -39.84 -5.13
C ARG A 44 -9.28 -38.73 -6.01
N LEU A 45 -9.34 -38.89 -7.33
CA LEU A 45 -8.87 -37.88 -8.28
C LEU A 45 -9.67 -36.57 -8.13
N PHE A 46 -11.00 -36.66 -8.04
CA PHE A 46 -11.85 -35.50 -7.83
C PHE A 46 -11.49 -34.77 -6.53
N LEU A 47 -11.33 -35.47 -5.41
CA LEU A 47 -10.96 -34.85 -4.14
C LEU A 47 -9.57 -34.21 -4.19
N LEU A 48 -8.58 -34.87 -4.80
CA LEU A 48 -7.25 -34.31 -4.99
C LEU A 48 -7.28 -33.03 -5.83
N CYS A 49 -8.01 -33.06 -6.96
CA CYS A 49 -8.19 -31.88 -7.80
C CYS A 49 -8.95 -30.76 -7.09
N LEU A 50 -10.02 -31.10 -6.35
CA LEU A 50 -10.83 -30.14 -5.61
C LEU A 50 -10.00 -29.45 -4.53
N ILE A 51 -9.32 -30.23 -3.69
CA ILE A 51 -8.43 -29.70 -2.64
C ILE A 51 -7.34 -28.85 -3.29
N GLY A 52 -6.70 -29.32 -4.35
CA GLY A 52 -5.69 -28.57 -5.09
C GLY A 52 -6.21 -27.23 -5.64
N SER A 53 -7.42 -27.21 -6.20
CA SER A 53 -8.03 -25.98 -6.71
C SER A 53 -8.35 -24.98 -5.60
N LEU A 54 -8.86 -25.47 -4.45
CA LEU A 54 -9.17 -24.65 -3.30
C LEU A 54 -7.90 -24.09 -2.64
N THR A 55 -6.83 -24.88 -2.56
CA THR A 55 -5.55 -24.40 -2.02
C THR A 55 -4.94 -23.35 -2.95
N ILE A 56 -4.97 -23.56 -4.28
CA ILE A 56 -4.52 -22.54 -5.25
C ILE A 56 -5.32 -21.25 -5.06
N LEU A 57 -6.65 -21.34 -4.97
CA LEU A 57 -7.52 -20.17 -4.77
C LEU A 57 -7.18 -19.44 -3.46
N LEU A 58 -6.99 -20.16 -2.37
CA LEU A 58 -6.67 -19.59 -1.07
C LEU A 58 -5.30 -18.88 -1.10
N VAL A 59 -4.29 -19.54 -1.66
CA VAL A 59 -2.95 -18.96 -1.83
C VAL A 59 -3.03 -17.71 -2.68
N TYR A 60 -3.71 -17.75 -3.82
CA TYR A 60 -3.89 -16.58 -4.68
C TYR A 60 -4.52 -15.39 -3.93
N ASN A 61 -5.62 -15.64 -3.20
CA ASN A 61 -6.28 -14.60 -2.41
C ASN A 61 -5.44 -14.10 -1.24
N SER A 62 -4.56 -14.92 -0.67
CA SER A 62 -3.67 -14.50 0.40
C SER A 62 -2.46 -13.71 -0.11
N LEU A 63 -2.01 -13.98 -1.33
CA LEU A 63 -0.84 -13.33 -1.94
C LEU A 63 -1.19 -12.04 -2.68
N ILE A 64 -2.47 -11.79 -2.96
CA ILE A 64 -2.87 -10.56 -3.64
C ILE A 64 -2.66 -9.35 -2.73
N THR A 65 -1.74 -8.47 -3.12
CA THR A 65 -1.52 -7.20 -2.43
C THR A 65 -2.63 -6.23 -2.82
N ILE A 66 -3.52 -5.90 -1.87
CA ILE A 66 -4.55 -4.88 -2.08
C ILE A 66 -3.91 -3.51 -1.92
N THR A 67 -4.01 -2.66 -2.94
CA THR A 67 -3.63 -1.25 -2.86
C THR A 67 -4.67 -0.50 -2.02
N GLN A 68 -4.23 0.13 -0.93
CA GLN A 68 -5.08 0.96 -0.08
C GLN A 68 -4.82 2.43 -0.37
N THR A 69 -5.87 3.20 -0.61
CA THR A 69 -5.78 4.65 -0.75
C THR A 69 -5.84 5.29 0.63
N VAL A 70 -4.77 5.98 1.02
CA VAL A 70 -4.71 6.74 2.28
C VAL A 70 -4.78 8.23 1.97
N THR A 71 -5.72 8.94 2.60
CA THR A 71 -5.87 10.39 2.46
C THR A 71 -5.24 11.10 3.65
N ILE A 72 -4.30 12.00 3.38
CA ILE A 72 -3.64 12.82 4.40
C ILE A 72 -4.13 14.27 4.23
N PRO A 73 -4.94 14.80 5.16
CA PRO A 73 -5.41 16.18 5.08
C PRO A 73 -4.27 17.14 5.44
N SER A 74 -4.07 18.16 4.59
CA SER A 74 -3.14 19.27 4.83
C SER A 74 -1.72 18.83 5.25
N PRO A 75 -0.98 18.08 4.42
CA PRO A 75 0.38 17.65 4.73
C PRO A 75 1.33 18.84 4.86
N THR A 76 2.35 18.72 5.73
CA THR A 76 3.48 19.65 5.70
C THR A 76 4.31 19.45 4.44
N ILE A 77 5.12 20.45 4.05
CA ILE A 77 6.02 20.32 2.90
C ILE A 77 7.00 19.15 3.06
N THR A 78 7.50 18.92 4.27
CA THR A 78 8.40 17.79 4.55
C THR A 78 7.72 16.44 4.37
N GLN A 79 6.48 16.29 4.86
CA GLN A 79 5.69 15.07 4.68
C GLN A 79 5.37 14.82 3.20
N TYR A 80 5.00 15.88 2.47
CA TYR A 80 4.78 15.78 1.03
C TYR A 80 6.03 15.29 0.30
N SER A 81 7.20 15.89 0.57
CA SER A 81 8.45 15.49 -0.09
C SER A 81 8.78 14.02 0.17
N GLN A 82 8.62 13.55 1.42
CA GLN A 82 8.84 12.14 1.76
C GLN A 82 7.89 11.19 1.02
N LEU A 83 6.59 11.54 0.97
CA LEU A 83 5.59 10.76 0.26
C LEU A 83 5.82 10.76 -1.25
N TYR A 84 6.29 11.88 -1.80
CA TYR A 84 6.60 12.01 -3.21
C TYR A 84 7.83 11.16 -3.60
N GLU A 85 8.86 11.13 -2.77
CA GLU A 85 10.03 10.24 -2.98
C GLU A 85 9.64 8.75 -2.93
N GLN A 86 8.72 8.37 -2.04
CA GLN A 86 8.32 6.96 -1.87
C GLN A 86 7.24 6.50 -2.85
N HIS A 87 6.31 7.38 -3.23
CA HIS A 87 5.07 7.03 -3.92
C HIS A 87 4.72 7.94 -5.11
N GLY A 88 5.68 8.71 -5.64
CA GLY A 88 5.43 9.76 -6.64
C GLY A 88 4.63 9.35 -7.89
N GLN A 89 4.68 8.07 -8.31
CA GLN A 89 3.91 7.58 -9.46
C GLN A 89 2.39 7.45 -9.20
N ILE A 90 1.99 7.26 -7.95
CA ILE A 90 0.60 7.01 -7.54
C ILE A 90 0.05 8.10 -6.61
N LEU A 91 0.87 9.09 -6.26
CA LEU A 91 0.49 10.19 -5.38
C LEU A 91 -0.42 11.17 -6.13
N ILE A 92 -1.59 11.45 -5.55
CA ILE A 92 -2.57 12.40 -6.10
C ILE A 92 -2.72 13.56 -5.11
N CYS A 93 -2.41 14.77 -5.56
CA CYS A 93 -2.59 16.00 -4.79
C CYS A 93 -3.63 16.91 -5.46
N PRO A 94 -4.92 16.77 -5.12
CA PRO A 94 -5.93 17.68 -5.61
C PRO A 94 -5.76 19.06 -4.97
N CYS A 95 -5.85 20.11 -5.77
CA CYS A 95 -5.87 21.48 -5.26
C CYS A 95 -7.17 21.73 -4.50
N SER A 96 -7.08 22.12 -3.21
CA SER A 96 -8.25 22.53 -2.42
C SER A 96 -8.84 23.86 -2.90
N THR A 97 -8.01 24.71 -3.51
CA THR A 97 -8.40 26.01 -4.03
C THR A 97 -7.78 26.22 -5.41
N ILE A 98 -8.61 26.44 -6.43
CA ILE A 98 -8.15 26.66 -7.82
C ILE A 98 -7.61 28.07 -8.05
N SER A 99 -7.99 29.02 -7.20
CA SER A 99 -7.59 30.41 -7.29
C SER A 99 -7.36 30.97 -5.90
N VAL A 100 -6.24 31.65 -5.72
CA VAL A 100 -5.93 32.39 -4.49
C VAL A 100 -6.29 33.85 -4.72
N ASP A 101 -7.10 34.43 -3.84
CA ASP A 101 -7.44 35.86 -3.89
C ASP A 101 -6.15 36.70 -3.81
N TYR A 102 -5.94 37.58 -4.79
CA TYR A 102 -4.77 38.45 -4.87
C TYR A 102 -4.56 39.29 -3.60
N ARG A 103 -5.65 39.66 -2.90
CA ARG A 103 -5.59 40.40 -1.63
C ARG A 103 -4.79 39.65 -0.56
N LYS A 104 -4.72 38.31 -0.60
CA LYS A 104 -3.89 37.53 0.33
C LYS A 104 -2.39 37.76 0.13
N PHE A 105 -1.94 38.01 -1.10
CA PHE A 105 -0.55 38.35 -1.38
C PHE A 105 -0.24 39.81 -1.03
N LEU A 106 -1.22 40.70 -1.15
CA LEU A 106 -1.07 42.10 -0.73
C LEU A 106 -1.00 42.26 0.80
N ASN A 107 -1.55 41.31 1.55
CA ASN A 107 -1.57 41.31 3.01
C ASN A 107 -0.31 40.63 3.60
N LEU A 108 0.84 40.84 2.98
CA LEU A 108 2.13 40.46 3.56
C LEU A 108 2.48 41.51 4.61
N GLY A 109 2.60 41.10 5.87
CA GLY A 109 3.16 41.93 6.94
C GLY A 109 4.65 42.15 6.70
N TYR A 110 4.99 43.04 5.75
CA TYR A 110 6.36 43.34 5.42
C TYR A 110 6.95 44.21 6.55
N LYS A 111 8.06 43.74 7.14
CA LYS A 111 8.90 44.57 7.99
C LYS A 111 10.03 45.08 7.11
N ILE A 112 9.84 46.25 6.49
CA ILE A 112 10.92 46.87 5.72
C ILE A 112 12.02 47.21 6.72
N HIS A 113 13.17 46.55 6.60
CA HIS A 113 14.33 46.95 7.36
C HIS A 113 14.74 48.35 6.88
N GLN A 114 14.90 49.30 7.80
CA GLN A 114 15.29 50.65 7.42
C GLN A 114 16.62 50.60 6.66
N VAL A 115 16.72 51.41 5.60
CA VAL A 115 17.94 51.56 4.77
C VAL A 115 19.16 51.92 5.65
N CYS A 116 18.93 52.48 6.83
CA CYS A 116 19.91 52.85 7.85
C CYS A 116 20.85 51.72 8.33
N TYR A 117 20.53 50.46 8.08
CA TYR A 117 21.42 49.30 8.36
C TYR A 117 22.11 48.74 7.12
N SER A 118 21.91 49.36 5.95
CA SER A 118 22.56 48.94 4.72
C SER A 118 23.99 49.46 4.68
N ASP A 119 24.92 48.64 4.21
CA ASP A 119 26.29 49.09 3.93
C ASP A 119 26.33 50.27 2.95
N PHE A 120 25.29 50.42 2.11
CA PHE A 120 25.16 51.54 1.16
C PHE A 120 24.92 52.91 1.80
N VAL A 121 24.60 52.97 3.10
CA VAL A 121 24.55 54.23 3.85
C VAL A 121 25.65 54.32 4.91
N SER A 122 26.58 53.36 4.92
CA SER A 122 27.75 53.44 5.79
C SER A 122 28.67 54.58 5.36
N GLU A 123 29.35 55.20 6.33
CA GLU A 123 30.36 56.23 6.07
C GLU A 123 31.44 55.72 5.10
N LYS A 124 31.86 54.46 5.25
CA LYS A 124 32.85 53.82 4.37
C LYS A 124 32.41 53.79 2.90
N TRP A 125 31.14 53.50 2.65
CA TRP A 125 30.61 53.46 1.29
C TRP A 125 30.49 54.88 0.70
N ILE A 126 30.08 55.84 1.52
CA ILE A 126 30.01 57.26 1.12
C ILE A 126 31.41 57.80 0.80
N GLU A 127 32.41 57.50 1.62
CA GLU A 127 33.81 57.87 1.37
C GLU A 127 34.37 57.23 0.10
N TYR A 128 34.05 55.95 -0.13
CA TYR A 128 34.45 55.25 -1.35
C TYR A 128 33.87 55.93 -2.61
N LEU A 129 32.59 56.31 -2.57
CA LEU A 129 31.94 57.02 -3.67
C LEU A 129 32.50 58.43 -3.86
N ALA A 130 32.77 59.16 -2.78
CA ALA A 130 33.35 60.50 -2.85
C ALA A 130 34.74 60.46 -3.49
N LYS A 131 35.60 59.53 -3.06
CA LYS A 131 36.93 59.34 -3.64
C LYS A 131 36.85 58.92 -5.11
N PHE A 132 35.95 58.00 -5.44
CA PHE A 132 35.72 57.59 -6.82
C PHE A 132 35.27 58.77 -7.69
N SER A 133 34.45 59.69 -7.16
CA SER A 133 33.98 60.88 -7.89
C SER A 133 35.10 61.90 -8.17
N GLU A 134 36.07 62.00 -7.27
CA GLU A 134 37.27 62.83 -7.41
C GLU A 134 38.22 62.24 -8.46
N ASP A 135 38.41 60.91 -8.46
CA ASP A 135 39.26 60.20 -9.42
C ASP A 135 38.73 60.29 -10.88
N ILE A 136 37.41 60.46 -11.08
CA ILE A 136 36.78 60.62 -12.40
C ILE A 136 36.54 62.09 -12.79
N GLY A 137 37.00 63.05 -11.99
CA GLY A 137 36.99 64.48 -12.31
C GLY A 137 35.60 65.10 -12.39
N LEU A 138 34.63 64.59 -11.62
CA LEU A 138 33.26 65.13 -11.59
C LEU A 138 33.08 66.30 -10.60
N TYR A 139 34.08 66.59 -9.76
CA TYR A 139 34.23 67.80 -8.95
C TYR A 139 35.69 68.18 -8.79
#